data_AF-A0A7S0LIG8-F1
#
_entry.id   AF-A0A7S0LIG8-F1
#
_cell.length_a   1.000
_cell.length_b   1.000
_cell.length_c   1.000
_cell.angle_alpha   90.00
_cell.angle_beta   90.00
_cell.angle_gamma   90.00
#
_symmetry.space_group_name_H-M   'P 1'
#
loop_
_entity.id
_entity.type
_entity.pdbx_description
1 polymer ?
#
loop_
_entity_poly.entity_id
_entity_poly.type
_entity_poly.pdbx_seq_one_letter_code
_entity_poly.pdbx_strand_id
1 'polypeptide(L)'
;GEVTKHDSVKIIKGEGMPQHGNIFNKGGLFVHFNVVFPTTLSSDMVAKLKKVLPPAPQVMLSGEEEQVSMQPVDMSQFGRGAGGGRSAHEADEDDESGGAQRVQCGQN
;
A
#
# COMPACT_ATOMS: atom_id res chain seq x y z
N GLY A 1 7.21 -19.65 18.78
CA GLY A 1 7.88 -19.17 17.55
C GLY A 1 7.75 -17.66 17.46
N GLU A 2 8.54 -17.01 16.62
CA GLU A 2 8.46 -15.57 16.34
C GLU A 2 7.66 -15.33 15.04
N VAL A 3 6.76 -14.33 15.04
CA VAL A 3 5.93 -14.00 13.87
C VAL A 3 6.60 -12.89 13.05
N THR A 4 6.79 -13.13 11.75
CA THR A 4 7.31 -12.13 10.80
C THR A 4 6.15 -11.56 9.99
N LYS A 5 5.94 -10.25 10.06
CA LYS A 5 4.83 -9.56 9.37
C LYS A 5 5.20 -9.28 7.91
N HIS A 6 4.20 -9.15 7.04
CA HIS A 6 4.39 -8.59 5.72
C HIS A 6 5.04 -7.20 5.83
N ASP A 7 5.98 -6.91 4.93
CA ASP A 7 6.81 -5.70 4.91
C ASP A 7 7.68 -5.43 6.13
N SER A 8 7.79 -6.38 7.06
CA SER A 8 8.76 -6.24 8.14
C SER A 8 10.19 -6.29 7.60
N VAL A 9 11.07 -5.53 8.24
CA VAL A 9 12.51 -5.50 7.93
C VAL A 9 13.28 -5.96 9.16
N LYS A 10 14.22 -6.90 8.96
CA LYS A 10 15.15 -7.36 10.01
C LYS A 10 16.58 -7.04 9.62
N ILE A 11 17.47 -6.90 10.60
CA ILE A 11 18.88 -6.59 10.41
C ILE A 11 19.78 -7.71 10.93
N ILE A 12 20.78 -8.09 10.13
CA ILE A 12 21.92 -8.90 10.55
C ILE A 12 23.11 -7.96 10.69
N LYS A 13 23.49 -7.68 11.95
CA LYS A 13 24.57 -6.75 12.27
C LYS A 13 25.91 -7.32 11.80
N GLY A 14 26.75 -6.50 11.19
CA GLY A 14 28.09 -6.88 10.75
C GLY A 14 28.16 -7.64 9.42
N GLU A 15 27.01 -7.91 8.78
CA GLU A 15 26.95 -8.60 7.48
C GLU A 15 26.73 -7.63 6.30
N GLY A 16 26.82 -6.33 6.54
CA GLY A 16 26.83 -5.32 5.49
C GLY A 16 28.22 -5.12 4.89
N MET A 17 28.34 -4.13 4.00
CA MET A 17 29.63 -3.79 3.40
C MET A 17 30.60 -3.19 4.43
N PRO A 18 31.91 -3.38 4.25
CA PRO A 18 32.92 -2.68 5.05
C PRO A 18 32.80 -1.16 4.93
N GLN A 19 33.10 -0.46 6.01
CA GLN A 19 33.21 0.99 6.01
C GLN A 19 34.48 1.42 5.27
N HIS A 20 34.37 2.50 4.50
CA HIS A 20 35.54 3.04 3.79
C HIS A 20 36.65 3.42 4.79
N GLY A 21 37.86 2.95 4.53
CA GLY A 21 39.02 3.16 5.42
C GLY A 21 39.12 2.21 6.62
N ASN A 22 38.12 1.34 6.87
CA ASN A 22 38.20 0.33 7.92
C ASN A 22 37.50 -0.98 7.51
N ILE A 23 38.30 -1.92 6.97
CA ILE A 23 37.84 -3.23 6.51
C ILE A 23 37.30 -4.15 7.62
N PHE A 24 37.60 -3.85 8.89
CA PHE A 24 37.15 -4.63 10.04
C PHE A 24 35.76 -4.21 10.52
N ASN A 25 35.31 -2.99 10.17
CA ASN A 25 33.98 -2.49 10.51
C ASN A 25 33.02 -2.69 9.34
N LYS A 26 32.10 -3.66 9.46
CA LYS A 26 31.05 -3.92 8.48
C LYS A 26 29.71 -3.30 8.90
N GLY A 27 28.93 -2.85 7.92
CA GLY A 27 27.55 -2.38 8.11
C GLY A 27 26.57 -3.51 8.46
N GLY A 28 25.26 -3.25 8.35
CA GLY A 28 24.22 -4.26 8.54
C GLY A 28 23.63 -4.76 7.22
N LEU A 29 23.25 -6.04 7.17
CA LEU A 29 22.42 -6.60 6.10
C LEU A 29 20.94 -6.47 6.51
N PHE A 30 20.15 -5.79 5.69
CA PHE A 30 18.71 -5.63 5.91
C PHE A 30 17.94 -6.63 5.05
N VAL A 31 17.00 -7.34 5.66
CA VAL A 31 16.15 -8.34 5.01
C VAL A 31 14.71 -7.85 5.06
N HIS A 32 14.12 -7.55 3.90
CA HIS A 32 12.72 -7.19 3.74
C HIS A 32 11.88 -8.44 3.43
N PHE A 33 10.82 -8.64 4.20
CA PHE A 33 9.96 -9.83 4.08
C PHE A 33 8.69 -9.51 3.29
N ASN A 34 8.65 -9.99 2.03
CA ASN A 34 7.43 -10.01 1.23
C ASN A 34 6.68 -11.34 1.45
N VAL A 35 5.55 -11.28 2.16
CA VAL A 35 4.69 -12.44 2.41
C VAL A 35 3.68 -12.60 1.27
N VAL A 36 3.82 -13.68 0.49
CA VAL A 36 2.89 -14.04 -0.58
C VAL A 36 1.78 -14.92 -0.04
N PHE A 37 0.55 -14.43 -0.07
CA PHE A 37 -0.63 -15.22 0.31
C PHE A 37 -1.10 -16.11 -0.84
N PRO A 38 -1.68 -17.28 -0.54
CA PRO A 38 -2.33 -18.09 -1.55
C PRO A 38 -3.56 -17.34 -2.10
N THR A 39 -3.85 -17.53 -3.39
CA THR A 39 -5.00 -16.88 -4.06
C THR A 39 -6.34 -17.43 -3.59
N THR A 40 -6.38 -18.73 -3.23
CA THR A 40 -7.58 -19.42 -2.75
C THR A 40 -7.21 -20.47 -1.70
N LEU A 41 -8.18 -20.87 -0.88
CA LEU A 41 -8.04 -21.91 0.13
C LEU A 41 -9.23 -22.87 0.04
N SER A 42 -8.99 -24.17 0.22
CA SER A 42 -10.06 -25.16 0.33
C SER A 42 -10.79 -25.05 1.67
N SER A 43 -12.05 -25.46 1.71
CA SER A 43 -12.86 -25.44 2.94
C SER A 43 -12.24 -26.25 4.09
N ASP A 44 -11.67 -27.42 3.78
CA ASP A 44 -10.97 -28.26 4.76
C ASP A 44 -9.74 -27.56 5.35
N MET A 45 -8.95 -26.87 4.52
CA MET A 45 -7.80 -26.11 4.99
C MET A 45 -8.21 -24.93 5.88
N VAL A 46 -9.27 -24.21 5.50
CA VAL A 46 -9.83 -23.13 6.32
C VAL A 46 -10.29 -23.66 7.68
N ALA A 47 -10.97 -24.81 7.72
CA ALA A 47 -11.42 -25.43 8.96
C ALA A 47 -10.25 -25.80 9.89
N LYS A 48 -9.13 -26.27 9.33
CA LYS A 48 -7.90 -26.55 10.08
C LYS A 48 -7.26 -25.28 10.61
N LEU A 49 -7.17 -24.22 9.79
CA LEU A 49 -6.59 -22.93 10.19
C LEU A 49 -7.36 -22.27 11.34
N LYS A 50 -8.69 -22.33 11.34
CA LYS A 50 -9.53 -21.81 12.44
C LYS A 50 -9.23 -22.42 13.82
N LYS A 51 -8.67 -23.63 13.86
CA LYS A 51 -8.31 -24.32 15.12
C LYS A 51 -6.96 -23.87 15.69
N VAL A 52 -6.09 -23.32 14.86
CA VAL A 52 -4.70 -22.99 15.23
C VAL A 52 -4.41 -21.48 15.25
N LEU A 53 -5.20 -20.70 14.50
CA LEU A 53 -5.09 -19.25 14.52
C LEU A 53 -5.87 -18.66 15.71
N PRO A 54 -5.48 -17.46 16.19
CA PRO A 54 -6.25 -16.74 17.19
C PRO A 54 -7.72 -16.58 16.75
N PRO A 55 -8.68 -16.56 17.71
CA PRO A 55 -10.08 -16.34 17.40
C PRO A 55 -10.30 -15.05 16.62
N ALA A 56 -11.25 -15.08 15.69
CA ALA A 56 -11.66 -13.88 14.99
C ALA A 56 -12.24 -12.87 15.98
N PRO A 57 -11.99 -11.56 15.82
CA PRO A 57 -12.62 -10.52 16.62
C PRO A 57 -14.14 -10.65 16.55
N GLN A 58 -14.80 -10.54 17.70
CA GLN A 58 -16.25 -10.48 17.75
C GLN A 58 -16.71 -9.11 17.28
N VAL A 59 -17.63 -9.08 16.32
CA VAL A 59 -18.29 -7.86 15.87
C VAL A 59 -19.67 -7.83 16.54
N MET A 60 -19.92 -6.81 17.35
CA MET A 60 -21.27 -6.54 17.87
C MET A 60 -22.02 -5.72 16.83
N LEU A 61 -23.16 -6.24 16.38
CA LEU A 61 -24.02 -5.57 15.41
C LEU A 61 -25.16 -4.85 16.15
N SER A 62 -25.46 -3.61 15.77
CA SER A 62 -26.55 -2.78 16.30
C SER A 62 -27.88 -3.02 15.58
N GLY A 63 -27.87 -3.71 14.43
CA GLY A 63 -29.04 -3.98 13.60
C GLY A 63 -29.27 -2.96 12.47
N GLU A 64 -28.41 -1.95 12.37
CA GLU A 64 -28.42 -0.94 11.30
C GLU A 64 -27.41 -1.25 10.18
N GLU A 65 -26.70 -2.38 10.28
CA GLU A 65 -25.67 -2.76 9.32
C GLU A 65 -26.23 -3.36 8.02
N GLU A 66 -25.64 -2.98 6.89
CA GLU A 66 -25.95 -3.51 5.57
C GLU A 66 -25.00 -4.64 5.17
N GLN A 67 -25.54 -5.71 4.57
CA GLN A 67 -24.73 -6.78 4.00
C GLN A 67 -24.19 -6.37 2.62
N VAL A 68 -22.86 -6.27 2.51
CA VAL A 68 -22.17 -5.94 1.26
C VAL A 68 -21.13 -7.00 0.91
N SER A 69 -20.89 -7.20 -0.39
CA SER A 69 -19.86 -8.11 -0.91
C SER A 69 -18.71 -7.34 -1.55
N MET A 70 -17.48 -7.72 -1.26
CA MET A 70 -16.31 -7.19 -1.98
C MET A 70 -16.27 -7.74 -3.41
N GLN A 71 -15.97 -6.88 -4.37
CA GLN A 71 -15.77 -7.24 -5.77
C GLN A 71 -14.35 -6.86 -6.21
N PRO A 72 -13.72 -7.66 -7.10
CA PRO A 72 -12.44 -7.27 -7.68
C PRO A 72 -12.62 -5.99 -8.49
N VAL A 73 -11.74 -5.02 -8.29
CA VAL A 73 -11.73 -3.76 -9.04
C VAL A 73 -10.42 -3.63 -9.79
N ASP A 74 -10.51 -3.14 -11.02
CA ASP A 74 -9.33 -2.70 -11.77
C ASP A 74 -8.94 -1.31 -11.27
N MET A 75 -7.66 -1.09 -10.98
CA MET A 75 -7.16 0.20 -10.49
C MET A 75 -7.42 1.36 -11.46
N SER A 76 -7.59 1.10 -12.76
CA SER A 76 -7.99 2.12 -13.74
C SER A 76 -9.39 2.70 -13.53
N GLN A 77 -10.25 1.96 -12.82
CA GLN A 77 -11.61 2.39 -12.45
C GLN A 77 -11.62 3.18 -11.14
N PHE A 78 -10.55 3.09 -10.35
CA PHE A 78 -10.41 3.79 -9.08
C PHE A 78 -10.27 5.31 -9.33
N GLY A 79 -11.17 6.12 -8.77
CA GLY A 79 -11.19 7.58 -8.93
C GLY A 79 -12.04 8.11 -10.11
N ARG A 80 -12.58 7.23 -10.97
CA ARG A 80 -13.55 7.62 -12.01
C ARG A 80 -14.96 7.50 -11.44
N GLY A 81 -15.40 8.53 -10.70
CA GLY A 81 -16.77 8.58 -10.16
C GLY A 81 -17.84 8.48 -11.25
N ALA A 82 -19.00 7.91 -10.91
CA ALA A 82 -20.19 7.74 -11.76
C ALA A 82 -20.92 9.06 -12.11
N GLY A 83 -20.16 10.12 -12.41
CA GLY A 83 -20.65 11.48 -12.68
C GLY A 83 -19.84 12.24 -13.73
N GLY A 84 -19.21 11.53 -14.66
CA GLY A 84 -18.52 12.12 -15.81
C GLY A 84 -19.50 12.69 -16.83
N GLY A 85 -20.20 13.77 -16.47
CA GLY A 85 -21.17 14.41 -17.35
C GLY A 85 -21.62 15.77 -16.85
N ARG A 86 -20.71 16.76 -16.88
CA ARG A 86 -21.03 18.20 -17.09
C ARG A 86 -19.85 18.89 -17.78
N SER A 87 -20.03 19.13 -19.07
CA SER A 87 -19.33 20.18 -19.83
C SER A 87 -19.59 21.53 -19.17
N ALA A 88 -18.55 22.35 -19.02
CA ALA A 88 -18.64 23.80 -18.90
C ALA A 88 -17.23 24.40 -19.02
N HIS A 89 -16.77 24.59 -20.25
CA HIS A 89 -16.11 25.81 -20.74
C HIS A 89 -16.06 25.67 -22.26
N GLU A 90 -17.19 26.03 -22.85
CA GLU A 90 -17.30 26.48 -24.24
C GLU A 90 -16.35 27.67 -24.44
N ALA A 91 -16.00 27.88 -25.71
CA ALA A 91 -15.03 28.83 -26.21
C ALA A 91 -15.21 30.28 -25.72
N ASP A 92 -14.09 30.96 -25.49
CA ASP A 92 -13.95 32.37 -25.89
C ASP A 92 -12.52 32.57 -26.42
N GLU A 93 -12.45 32.76 -27.74
CA GLU A 93 -11.37 33.43 -28.43
C GLU A 93 -11.37 34.89 -27.95
N ASP A 94 -10.29 35.38 -27.35
CA ASP A 94 -9.78 36.73 -27.61
C ASP A 94 -8.45 37.01 -26.90
N ASP A 95 -7.79 38.00 -27.50
CA ASP A 95 -6.39 38.42 -27.46
C ASP A 95 -5.84 38.91 -26.08
N GLU A 96 -4.55 39.26 -26.09
CA GLU A 96 -3.80 40.08 -25.12
C GLU A 96 -3.14 39.44 -23.88
N SER A 97 -1.82 39.23 -24.04
CA SER A 97 -0.76 39.92 -23.28
C SER A 97 -0.77 39.88 -21.74
N GLY A 98 0.29 39.30 -21.16
CA GLY A 98 0.71 39.68 -19.80
C GLY A 98 1.50 38.61 -19.06
N GLY A 99 2.83 38.69 -19.14
CA GLY A 99 3.72 37.80 -18.41
C GLY A 99 3.61 37.90 -16.89
N ALA A 100 3.84 36.79 -16.21
CA ALA A 100 4.26 36.76 -14.82
C ALA A 100 5.14 35.54 -14.56
N GLN A 101 6.20 35.77 -13.78
CA GLN A 101 7.40 34.95 -13.68
C GLN A 101 7.20 33.56 -13.07
N ARG A 102 8.02 32.63 -13.54
CA ARG A 102 8.15 31.25 -13.04
C ARG A 102 9.16 31.28 -11.89
N VAL A 103 8.76 30.89 -10.68
CA VAL A 103 9.68 30.69 -9.55
C VAL A 103 9.73 29.20 -9.20
N GLN A 104 10.94 28.65 -9.18
CA GLN A 104 11.28 27.26 -8.88
C GLN A 104 11.96 27.24 -7.51
N CYS A 105 11.37 26.58 -6.52
CA CYS A 105 12.00 26.37 -5.22
C CYS A 105 12.68 25.00 -5.19
N GLY A 106 14.02 24.98 -5.20
CA GLY A 106 14.81 23.82 -4.79
C GLY A 106 14.92 23.78 -3.26
N GLN A 107 14.70 22.62 -2.66
CA GLN A 107 14.93 22.39 -1.24
C GLN A 107 16.18 21.52 -1.09
N ASN A 108 17.09 22.03 -0.26
CA ASN A 108 18.31 21.37 0.20
C ASN A 108 18.00 20.52 1.44
#